data_AF-A0A916I5I9-F1
#
_entry.id   AF-A0A916I5I9-F1
#
_cell.length_a   1.000
_cell.length_b   1.000
_cell.length_c   1.000
_cell.angle_alpha   90.00
_cell.angle_beta   90.00
_cell.angle_gamma   90.00
#
_symmetry.space_group_name_H-M   'P 1'
#
loop_
_entity.id
_entity.type
_entity.pdbx_description
1 polymer ?
#
loop_
_entity_poly.entity_id
_entity_poly.type
_entity_poly.pdbx_seq_one_letter_code
_entity_poly.pdbx_strand_id
1 'polypeptide(L)'
;MEVPTPRPLVSVRDVLPTLGFAPIFGTATDLEPAYAFKGGGVEVSVTQVTGKFLRPEFLIGGTAFNGRSLKYIEQSMPLALESRDQVVAWLAFAVGLHFRTVSPIEWFEEGRSLQHVLPWERRRLELRVEAEKYAQRWHLRPHCVVDRGELRGMLNLGSRAAGWPPAPDRFTLGFDGEMLKLRARSRLIAVQATGAAWPDTYVGTLRDLHALPRRLDTDPVEVGIWDDMLEIGRVRLPVSPAGTASLNGDDIAGDIK
;
A
#
# COMPACT_ATOMS: atom_id res chain seq x y z
N MET A 1 22.86 4.47 -7.72
CA MET A 1 21.53 5.09 -7.72
C MET A 1 21.64 6.34 -8.56
N GLU A 2 21.30 6.25 -9.84
CA GLU A 2 21.20 7.45 -10.69
C GLU A 2 20.05 8.28 -10.16
N VAL A 3 20.35 9.50 -9.70
CA VAL A 3 19.31 10.46 -9.34
C VAL A 3 18.63 10.81 -10.67
N PRO A 4 17.33 10.47 -10.86
CA PRO A 4 16.65 10.81 -12.10
C PRO A 4 16.68 12.33 -12.25
N THR A 5 17.35 12.80 -13.31
CA THR A 5 17.36 14.21 -13.67
C THR A 5 15.91 14.70 -13.76
N PRO A 6 15.56 15.83 -13.12
CA PRO A 6 14.19 16.33 -13.15
C PRO A 6 13.80 16.54 -14.62
N ARG A 7 12.75 15.83 -15.05
CA ARG A 7 12.22 16.00 -16.41
C ARG A 7 11.77 17.46 -16.56
N PRO A 8 12.06 18.11 -17.70
CA PRO A 8 11.59 19.47 -17.93
C PRO A 8 10.07 19.48 -17.86
N LEU A 9 9.51 20.34 -17.00
CA LEU A 9 8.08 20.48 -16.86
C LEU A 9 7.52 21.26 -18.07
N VAL A 10 6.40 20.78 -18.60
CA VAL A 10 5.66 21.42 -19.67
C VAL A 10 4.63 22.35 -19.03
N SER A 11 4.70 23.64 -19.39
CA SER A 11 3.69 24.63 -19.01
C SER A 11 2.35 24.25 -19.63
N VAL A 12 1.30 24.12 -18.81
CA VAL A 12 -0.07 23.87 -19.29
C VAL A 12 -0.49 24.94 -20.29
N ARG A 13 -0.07 26.17 -20.02
CA ARG A 13 -0.40 27.36 -20.79
C ARG A 13 0.04 27.29 -22.25
N ASP A 14 1.17 26.65 -22.48
CA ASP A 14 1.74 26.49 -23.82
C ASP A 14 1.02 25.38 -24.60
N VAL A 15 0.40 24.43 -23.88
CA VAL A 15 -0.34 23.31 -24.46
C VAL A 15 -1.76 23.70 -24.85
N LEU A 16 -2.46 24.51 -24.05
CA LEU A 16 -3.87 24.85 -24.26
C LEU A 16 -4.18 25.38 -25.69
N PRO A 17 -3.41 26.33 -26.27
CA PRO A 17 -3.64 26.78 -27.64
C PRO A 17 -3.54 25.67 -28.68
N THR A 18 -2.64 24.70 -28.48
CA THR A 18 -2.46 23.56 -29.40
C THR A 18 -3.65 22.61 -29.42
N LEU A 19 -4.50 22.67 -28.38
CA LEU A 19 -5.72 21.86 -28.25
C LEU A 19 -6.98 22.63 -28.71
N GLY A 20 -6.81 23.84 -29.26
CA GLY A 20 -7.92 24.68 -29.74
C GLY A 20 -8.59 25.51 -28.65
N PHE A 21 -7.97 25.67 -27.48
CA PHE A 21 -8.46 26.61 -26.48
C PHE A 21 -8.11 28.05 -26.89
N ALA A 22 -9.10 28.93 -26.89
CA ALA A 22 -8.93 30.34 -27.18
C ALA A 22 -8.64 31.14 -25.91
N PRO A 23 -7.73 32.14 -25.96
CA PRO A 23 -7.47 33.01 -24.83
C PRO A 23 -8.67 33.93 -24.54
N ILE A 24 -8.98 34.13 -23.26
CA ILE A 24 -9.98 35.09 -22.77
C ILE A 24 -9.29 36.08 -21.82
N PHE A 25 -9.58 37.36 -22.00
CA PHE A 25 -9.08 38.47 -21.20
C PHE A 25 -10.22 39.10 -20.38
N GLY A 26 -9.89 39.82 -19.31
CA GLY A 26 -10.85 40.50 -18.45
C GLY A 26 -11.66 39.56 -17.54
N THR A 27 -11.18 38.33 -17.32
CA THR A 27 -11.78 37.38 -16.37
C THR A 27 -11.09 37.49 -15.02
N ALA A 28 -11.79 37.15 -13.93
CA ALA A 28 -11.18 37.08 -12.61
C ALA A 28 -10.17 35.92 -12.56
N THR A 29 -8.91 36.22 -12.89
CA THR A 29 -7.77 35.29 -12.92
C THR A 29 -6.59 35.95 -12.21
N ASP A 30 -5.75 35.16 -11.55
CA ASP A 30 -4.54 35.66 -10.93
C ASP A 30 -3.51 36.10 -11.99
N LEU A 31 -3.57 35.46 -13.18
CA LEU A 31 -2.70 35.77 -14.31
C LEU A 31 -3.44 35.58 -15.64
N GLU A 32 -3.41 36.61 -16.49
CA GLU A 32 -4.09 36.65 -17.79
C GLU A 32 -3.22 36.19 -18.95
N PRO A 33 -3.80 35.64 -20.05
CA PRO A 33 -5.19 35.21 -20.22
C PRO A 33 -5.59 33.93 -19.47
N ALA A 34 -6.91 33.78 -19.28
CA ALA A 34 -7.56 32.48 -19.09
C ALA A 34 -7.81 31.83 -20.46
N TYR A 35 -8.24 30.58 -20.48
CA TYR A 35 -8.48 29.85 -21.74
C TYR A 35 -9.87 29.25 -21.75
N ALA A 36 -10.53 29.18 -22.91
CA ALA A 36 -11.77 28.44 -23.05
C ALA A 36 -11.85 27.63 -24.33
N PHE A 37 -12.60 26.54 -24.24
CA PHE A 37 -12.95 25.67 -25.33
C PHE A 37 -14.46 25.46 -25.35
N LYS A 38 -15.05 25.47 -26.53
CA LYS A 38 -16.47 25.16 -26.76
C LYS A 38 -16.60 24.30 -28.01
N GLY A 39 -17.06 23.06 -27.83
CA GLY A 39 -17.22 22.11 -28.93
C GLY A 39 -17.77 20.77 -28.45
N GLY A 40 -18.47 20.03 -29.32
CA GLY A 40 -18.98 18.69 -29.02
C GLY A 40 -19.86 18.55 -27.77
N GLY A 41 -20.60 19.62 -27.42
CA GLY A 41 -21.41 19.66 -26.21
C GLY A 41 -20.59 19.84 -24.93
N VAL A 42 -19.33 20.25 -25.03
CA VAL A 42 -18.43 20.52 -23.91
C VAL A 42 -18.03 22.00 -23.95
N GLU A 43 -18.22 22.68 -22.82
CA GLU A 43 -17.76 24.04 -22.56
C GLU A 43 -16.82 23.99 -21.37
N VAL A 44 -15.55 24.31 -21.59
CA VAL A 44 -14.52 24.26 -20.55
C VAL A 44 -13.78 25.58 -20.53
N SER A 45 -13.59 26.13 -19.34
CA SER A 45 -12.66 27.22 -19.07
C SER A 45 -11.51 26.73 -18.19
N VAL A 46 -10.32 27.28 -18.41
CA VAL A 46 -9.11 26.99 -17.65
C VAL A 46 -8.54 28.33 -17.18
N THR A 47 -8.63 28.57 -15.88
CA THR A 47 -8.28 29.86 -15.26
C THR A 47 -7.22 29.65 -14.19
N GLN A 48 -6.18 30.49 -14.19
CA GLN A 48 -5.17 30.42 -13.14
C GLN A 48 -5.70 31.09 -11.87
N VAL A 49 -5.74 30.36 -10.78
CA VAL A 49 -6.25 30.84 -9.49
C VAL A 49 -5.36 30.36 -8.36
N THR A 50 -5.50 31.02 -7.21
CA THR A 50 -4.92 30.56 -5.96
C THR A 50 -5.86 29.50 -5.39
N GLY A 51 -5.41 28.25 -5.44
CA GLY A 51 -6.19 27.10 -5.04
C GLY A 51 -6.48 27.02 -3.54
N LYS A 52 -7.21 25.97 -3.14
CA LYS A 52 -7.60 25.69 -1.75
C LYS A 52 -6.42 25.65 -0.77
N PHE A 53 -5.23 25.30 -1.25
CA PHE A 53 -4.00 25.20 -0.45
C PHE A 53 -3.08 26.42 -0.57
N LEU A 54 -3.62 27.57 -1.01
CA LEU A 54 -2.87 28.81 -1.22
C LEU A 54 -1.67 28.64 -2.16
N ARG A 55 -1.85 27.82 -3.20
CA ARG A 55 -0.85 27.57 -4.23
C ARG A 55 -1.45 27.90 -5.59
N PRO A 56 -0.66 28.45 -6.53
CA PRO A 56 -1.11 28.67 -7.90
C PRO A 56 -1.47 27.34 -8.57
N GLU A 57 -2.68 27.28 -9.14
CA GLU A 57 -3.17 26.15 -9.92
C GLU A 57 -4.06 26.63 -11.07
N PHE A 58 -4.27 25.78 -12.06
CA PHE A 58 -5.32 25.99 -13.04
C PHE A 58 -6.61 25.33 -12.54
N LEU A 59 -7.65 26.14 -12.38
CA LEU A 59 -9.01 25.66 -12.19
C LEU A 59 -9.64 25.41 -13.55
N ILE A 60 -10.02 24.16 -13.78
CA ILE A 60 -10.80 23.72 -14.93
C ILE A 60 -12.26 23.78 -14.53
N GLY A 61 -13.00 24.74 -15.09
CA GLY A 61 -14.42 24.93 -14.87
C GLY A 61 -15.24 24.65 -16.14
N GLY A 62 -16.54 24.42 -16.00
CA GLY A 62 -17.46 24.44 -17.14
C GLY A 62 -18.58 23.43 -17.07
N THR A 63 -19.11 23.05 -18.24
CA THR A 63 -20.21 22.09 -18.35
C THR A 63 -20.02 21.15 -19.53
N ALA A 64 -20.57 19.94 -19.42
CA ALA A 64 -20.67 18.98 -20.50
C ALA A 64 -22.11 18.47 -20.63
N PHE A 65 -22.66 18.52 -21.83
CA PHE A 65 -24.03 18.13 -22.15
C PHE A 65 -24.11 17.32 -23.43
N ASN A 66 -24.85 16.20 -23.41
CA ASN A 66 -25.02 15.32 -24.56
C ASN A 66 -26.48 14.99 -24.89
N GLY A 67 -27.42 15.85 -24.52
CA GLY A 67 -28.86 15.63 -24.71
C GLY A 67 -29.50 14.79 -23.61
N ARG A 68 -28.75 13.87 -22.97
CA ARG A 68 -29.27 12.97 -21.92
C ARG A 68 -28.68 13.22 -20.55
N SER A 69 -27.47 13.75 -20.51
CA SER A 69 -26.75 14.04 -19.26
C SER A 69 -26.18 15.45 -19.32
N LEU A 70 -26.27 16.15 -18.20
CA LEU A 70 -25.59 17.41 -17.92
C LEU A 70 -24.62 17.15 -16.77
N LYS A 71 -23.37 17.56 -16.95
CA LYS A 71 -22.31 17.45 -15.95
C LYS A 71 -21.69 18.82 -15.72
N TYR A 72 -21.51 19.19 -14.46
CA TYR A 72 -20.67 20.31 -14.07
C TYR A 72 -19.21 19.86 -13.98
N ILE A 73 -18.31 20.67 -14.52
CA ILE A 73 -16.87 20.42 -14.53
C ILE A 73 -16.25 21.38 -13.53
N GLU A 74 -15.57 20.83 -12.53
CA GLU A 74 -14.77 21.57 -11.56
C GLU A 74 -13.62 20.67 -11.13
N GLN A 75 -12.41 20.99 -11.59
CA GLN A 75 -11.23 20.19 -11.30
C GLN A 75 -10.00 21.09 -11.27
N SER A 76 -9.12 20.93 -10.30
CA SER A 76 -7.82 21.62 -10.30
C SER A 76 -6.74 20.82 -11.03
N MET A 77 -5.78 21.54 -11.59
CA MET A 77 -4.62 21.03 -12.29
C MET A 77 -3.38 21.89 -11.97
N PRO A 78 -2.18 21.29 -11.79
CA PRO A 78 -0.93 22.06 -11.64
C PRO A 78 -0.64 23.00 -12.82
N LEU A 79 0.13 24.07 -12.60
CA LEU A 79 0.53 25.00 -13.66
C LEU A 79 1.43 24.37 -14.73
N ALA A 80 2.20 23.35 -14.35
CA ALA A 80 3.08 22.62 -15.23
C ALA A 80 3.03 21.12 -14.89
N LEU A 81 3.15 20.29 -15.92
CA LEU A 81 3.04 18.83 -15.85
C LEU A 81 4.25 18.17 -16.52
N GLU A 82 4.40 16.86 -16.39
CA GLU A 82 5.57 16.14 -16.89
C GLU A 82 5.63 16.06 -18.42
N SER A 83 4.49 16.20 -19.09
CA SER A 83 4.37 16.11 -20.55
C SER A 83 3.09 16.75 -21.07
N ARG A 84 3.05 17.04 -22.38
CA ARG A 84 1.82 17.42 -23.09
C ARG A 84 0.71 16.38 -22.87
N ASP A 85 1.04 15.12 -23.04
CA ASP A 85 0.10 13.99 -22.90
C ASP A 85 -0.60 13.98 -21.54
N GLN A 86 0.12 14.36 -20.48
CA GLN A 86 -0.45 14.44 -19.15
C GLN A 86 -1.45 15.60 -19.02
N VAL A 87 -1.19 16.75 -19.66
CA VAL A 87 -2.16 17.86 -19.74
C VAL A 87 -3.44 17.40 -20.43
N VAL A 88 -3.31 16.74 -21.59
CA VAL A 88 -4.45 16.26 -22.39
C VAL A 88 -5.26 15.23 -21.61
N ALA A 89 -4.59 14.27 -20.96
CA ALA A 89 -5.25 13.26 -20.12
C ALA A 89 -5.98 13.89 -18.93
N TRP A 90 -5.42 14.94 -18.31
CA TRP A 90 -6.02 15.63 -17.18
C TRP A 90 -7.29 16.39 -17.58
N LEU A 91 -7.26 17.07 -18.73
CA LEU A 91 -8.43 17.74 -19.29
C LEU A 91 -9.55 16.74 -19.61
N ALA A 92 -9.21 15.61 -20.23
CA ALA A 92 -10.18 14.55 -20.51
C ALA A 92 -10.75 13.94 -19.22
N PHE A 93 -9.93 13.77 -18.19
CA PHE A 93 -10.37 13.33 -16.88
C PHE A 93 -11.36 14.32 -16.24
N ALA A 94 -11.09 15.63 -16.31
CA ALA A 94 -11.97 16.67 -15.78
C ALA A 94 -13.37 16.62 -16.43
N VAL A 95 -13.43 16.51 -17.76
CA VAL A 95 -14.69 16.33 -18.50
C VAL A 95 -15.36 14.99 -18.13
N GLY A 96 -14.56 13.95 -17.90
CA GLY A 96 -15.00 12.64 -17.45
C GLY A 96 -14.81 11.59 -18.53
N LEU A 97 -14.00 10.57 -18.25
CA LEU A 97 -13.52 9.58 -19.23
C LEU A 97 -14.61 8.72 -19.89
N HIS A 98 -15.81 8.68 -19.31
CA HIS A 98 -16.97 7.97 -19.84
C HIS A 98 -18.03 8.89 -20.46
N PHE A 99 -17.79 10.20 -20.46
CA PHE A 99 -18.68 11.16 -21.10
C PHE A 99 -18.66 10.95 -22.62
N ARG A 100 -19.84 10.89 -23.24
CA ARG A 100 -19.99 10.80 -24.69
C ARG A 100 -20.29 12.19 -25.22
N THR A 101 -19.40 12.73 -26.05
CA THR A 101 -19.57 14.04 -26.68
C THR A 101 -20.62 13.99 -27.78
N VAL A 102 -21.24 15.14 -28.07
CA VAL A 102 -22.23 15.27 -29.16
C VAL A 102 -21.55 15.18 -30.53
N SER A 103 -20.36 15.75 -30.65
CA SER A 103 -19.47 15.59 -31.81
C SER A 103 -18.09 15.16 -31.32
N PRO A 104 -17.30 14.45 -32.15
CA PRO A 104 -15.93 14.11 -31.80
C PRO A 104 -15.10 15.36 -31.44
N ILE A 105 -14.29 15.25 -30.38
CA ILE A 105 -13.34 16.26 -29.95
C ILE A 105 -11.98 15.57 -29.88
N GLU A 106 -11.04 15.96 -30.74
CA GLU A 106 -9.78 15.22 -30.93
C GLU A 106 -8.96 15.11 -29.64
N TRP A 107 -8.72 16.24 -28.95
CA TRP A 107 -7.95 16.24 -27.70
C TRP A 107 -8.62 15.42 -26.60
N PHE A 108 -9.95 15.32 -26.61
CA PHE A 108 -10.68 14.56 -25.60
C PHE A 108 -10.52 13.06 -25.81
N GLU A 109 -10.65 12.58 -27.05
CA GLU A 109 -10.41 11.16 -27.39
C GLU A 109 -8.93 10.78 -27.19
N GLU A 110 -8.00 11.66 -27.57
CA GLU A 110 -6.57 11.50 -27.26
C GLU A 110 -6.36 11.33 -25.75
N GLY A 111 -6.89 12.26 -24.94
CA GLY A 111 -6.75 12.22 -23.48
C GLY A 111 -7.36 10.99 -22.83
N ARG A 112 -8.46 10.46 -23.36
CA ARG A 112 -9.07 9.20 -22.89
C ARG A 112 -8.15 8.00 -23.06
N SER A 113 -7.43 7.93 -24.19
CA SER A 113 -6.43 6.88 -24.43
C SER A 113 -5.21 6.99 -23.50
N LEU A 114 -4.93 8.21 -23.02
CA LEU A 114 -3.80 8.55 -22.17
C LEU A 114 -4.10 8.48 -20.67
N GLN A 115 -5.23 7.92 -20.23
CA GLN A 115 -5.57 7.83 -18.79
C GLN A 115 -4.41 7.28 -17.92
N HIS A 116 -3.63 6.35 -18.46
CA HIS A 116 -2.50 5.72 -17.79
C HIS A 116 -1.36 6.69 -17.41
N VAL A 117 -1.30 7.90 -17.99
CA VAL A 117 -0.28 8.90 -17.63
C VAL A 117 -0.66 9.76 -16.42
N LEU A 118 -1.90 9.64 -15.92
CA LEU A 118 -2.36 10.38 -14.75
C LEU A 118 -1.65 9.90 -13.48
N PRO A 119 -1.23 10.80 -12.57
CA PRO A 119 -0.44 10.42 -11.40
C PRO A 119 -1.11 9.37 -10.50
N TRP A 120 -2.41 9.52 -10.24
CA TRP A 120 -3.17 8.58 -9.40
C TRP A 120 -3.38 7.23 -10.06
N GLU A 121 -3.42 7.17 -11.39
CA GLU A 121 -3.53 5.92 -12.15
C GLU A 121 -2.23 5.11 -12.07
N ARG A 122 -1.09 5.78 -12.27
CA ARG A 122 0.24 5.17 -12.04
C ARG A 122 0.35 4.67 -10.61
N ARG A 123 -0.01 5.51 -9.62
CA ARG A 123 0.05 5.14 -8.20
C ARG A 123 -0.86 3.95 -7.88
N ARG A 124 -2.06 3.89 -8.46
CA ARG A 124 -2.99 2.76 -8.30
C ARG A 124 -2.40 1.46 -8.84
N LEU A 125 -1.75 1.50 -10.00
CA LEU A 125 -1.08 0.33 -10.57
C LEU A 125 0.10 -0.12 -9.71
N GLU A 126 0.95 0.80 -9.26
CA GLU A 126 2.05 0.50 -8.35
C GLU A 126 1.55 -0.21 -7.08
N LEU A 127 0.54 0.37 -6.43
CA LEU A 127 -0.07 -0.21 -5.22
C LEU A 127 -0.66 -1.59 -5.49
N ARG A 128 -1.25 -1.82 -6.67
CA ARG A 128 -1.79 -3.13 -7.05
C ARG A 128 -0.68 -4.17 -7.19
N VAL A 129 0.41 -3.81 -7.87
CA VAL A 129 1.58 -4.69 -8.03
C VAL A 129 2.22 -4.99 -6.67
N GLU A 130 2.33 -3.99 -5.80
CA GLU A 130 2.83 -4.15 -4.44
C GLU A 130 1.92 -5.06 -3.60
N ALA A 131 0.60 -4.86 -3.68
CA ALA A 131 -0.37 -5.71 -3.00
C ALA A 131 -0.33 -7.17 -3.49
N GLU A 132 -0.11 -7.40 -4.78
CA GLU A 132 0.04 -8.75 -5.33
C GLU A 132 1.32 -9.43 -4.83
N LYS A 133 2.45 -8.71 -4.82
CA LYS A 133 3.71 -9.21 -4.22
C LYS A 133 3.54 -9.52 -2.74
N TYR A 134 2.83 -8.65 -2.00
CA TYR A 134 2.51 -8.88 -0.60
C TYR A 134 1.67 -10.14 -0.42
N ALA A 135 0.60 -10.31 -1.21
CA ALA A 135 -0.26 -11.49 -1.16
C ALA A 135 0.50 -12.79 -1.47
N GLN A 136 1.39 -12.78 -2.47
CA GLN A 136 2.24 -13.92 -2.79
C GLN A 136 3.15 -14.29 -1.61
N ARG A 137 3.84 -13.32 -1.01
CA ARG A 137 4.66 -13.55 0.20
C ARG A 137 3.81 -14.08 1.36
N TRP A 138 2.63 -13.49 1.56
CA TRP A 138 1.69 -13.89 2.60
C TRP A 138 1.33 -15.37 2.45
N HIS A 139 0.97 -15.85 1.25
CA HIS A 139 0.62 -17.26 1.03
C HIS A 139 1.78 -18.24 1.25
N LEU A 140 3.02 -17.80 1.05
CA LEU A 140 4.21 -18.62 1.25
C LEU A 140 4.72 -18.62 2.70
N ARG A 141 4.07 -17.88 3.61
CA ARG A 141 4.49 -17.80 5.00
C ARG A 141 4.39 -19.16 5.71
N PRO A 142 5.29 -19.48 6.65
CA PRO A 142 5.10 -20.62 7.54
C PRO A 142 3.83 -20.41 8.38
N HIS A 143 2.82 -21.23 8.17
CA HIS A 143 1.60 -21.19 8.97
C HIS A 143 0.97 -22.58 9.07
N CYS A 144 0.19 -22.80 10.12
CA CYS A 144 -0.60 -23.99 10.34
C CYS A 144 -1.91 -23.61 11.04
N VAL A 145 -2.86 -24.52 10.99
CA VAL A 145 -4.19 -24.34 11.57
C VAL A 145 -4.39 -25.39 12.65
N VAL A 146 -4.72 -24.94 13.86
CA VAL A 146 -4.81 -25.78 15.08
C VAL A 146 -6.23 -25.65 15.64
N ASP A 147 -6.77 -26.74 16.18
CA ASP A 147 -8.02 -26.69 16.95
C ASP A 147 -7.88 -25.72 18.13
N ARG A 148 -8.92 -24.92 18.38
CA ARG A 148 -8.87 -23.90 19.43
C ARG A 148 -8.67 -24.49 20.83
N GLY A 149 -9.28 -25.64 21.12
CA GLY A 149 -9.16 -26.34 22.39
C GLY A 149 -7.74 -26.85 22.64
N GLU A 150 -7.16 -27.50 21.62
CA GLU A 150 -5.79 -27.98 21.66
C GLU A 150 -4.78 -26.84 21.81
N LEU A 151 -4.91 -25.80 20.99
CA LEU A 151 -4.04 -24.63 21.06
C LEU A 151 -4.12 -23.96 22.44
N ARG A 152 -5.33 -23.76 22.96
CA ARG A 152 -5.51 -23.19 24.30
C ARG A 152 -4.82 -24.03 25.39
N GLY A 153 -4.87 -25.36 25.28
CA GLY A 153 -4.13 -26.27 26.15
C GLY A 153 -2.62 -26.02 26.06
N MET A 154 -2.08 -25.94 24.85
CA MET A 154 -0.67 -25.66 24.61
C MET A 154 -0.22 -24.31 25.19
N LEU A 155 -0.96 -23.22 24.92
CA LEU A 155 -0.62 -21.87 25.39
C LEU A 155 -0.65 -21.77 26.92
N ASN A 156 -1.62 -22.43 27.58
CA ASN A 156 -1.69 -22.48 29.03
C ASN A 156 -0.51 -23.24 29.65
N LEU A 157 -0.15 -24.40 29.08
CA LEU A 157 0.97 -25.20 29.55
C LEU A 157 2.31 -24.49 29.30
N GLY A 158 2.47 -23.84 28.14
CA GLY A 158 3.64 -23.03 27.79
C GLY A 158 3.82 -21.84 28.74
N SER A 159 2.73 -21.11 29.01
CA SER A 159 2.74 -19.98 29.96
C SER A 159 3.11 -20.41 31.38
N ARG A 160 2.68 -21.61 31.82
CA ARG A 160 3.07 -22.18 33.12
C ARG A 160 4.54 -22.64 33.12
N ALA A 161 5.05 -23.14 32.00
CA ALA A 161 6.44 -23.59 31.86
C ALA A 161 7.44 -22.43 31.90
N ALA A 162 7.06 -21.24 31.42
CA ALA A 162 7.85 -20.01 31.55
C ALA A 162 8.15 -19.66 33.02
N GLY A 163 7.22 -19.95 33.94
CA GLY A 163 7.37 -19.71 35.38
C GLY A 163 7.51 -18.23 35.74
N TRP A 164 7.63 -17.93 37.04
CA TRP A 164 7.93 -16.58 37.53
C TRP A 164 9.03 -16.63 38.60
N PRO A 165 10.08 -15.79 38.52
CA PRO A 165 10.37 -14.83 37.46
C PRO A 165 10.88 -15.51 36.16
N PRO A 166 10.65 -14.90 34.98
CA PRO A 166 11.17 -15.43 33.73
C PRO A 166 12.69 -15.21 33.68
N ALA A 167 13.45 -16.30 33.68
CA ALA A 167 14.86 -16.28 33.27
C ALA A 167 14.94 -15.84 31.79
N PRO A 168 16.08 -15.32 31.29
CA PRO A 168 16.29 -14.96 29.87
C PRO A 168 16.29 -16.17 28.90
N ASP A 169 15.69 -17.27 29.32
CA ASP A 169 15.55 -18.51 28.59
C ASP A 169 14.69 -18.32 27.34
N ARG A 170 14.94 -19.18 26.35
CA ARG A 170 14.27 -19.19 25.06
C ARG A 170 13.24 -20.32 24.99
N PHE A 171 12.16 -20.11 24.24
CA PHE A 171 11.32 -21.21 23.74
C PHE A 171 11.63 -21.48 22.28
N THR A 172 11.37 -22.70 21.83
CA THR A 172 11.40 -23.04 20.41
C THR A 172 10.03 -23.49 19.94
N LEU A 173 9.62 -23.08 18.74
CA LEU A 173 8.35 -23.42 18.12
C LEU A 173 8.62 -23.94 16.71
N GLY A 174 8.04 -25.08 16.35
CA GLY A 174 8.15 -25.61 14.99
C GLY A 174 6.93 -26.46 14.63
N PHE A 175 6.69 -26.62 13.33
CA PHE A 175 5.59 -27.43 12.81
C PHE A 175 6.14 -28.35 11.71
N ASP A 176 5.90 -29.64 11.84
CA ASP A 176 6.45 -30.67 10.93
C ASP A 176 5.46 -31.14 9.85
N GLY A 177 4.31 -30.49 9.73
CA GLY A 177 3.23 -30.85 8.80
C GLY A 177 2.07 -31.58 9.49
N GLU A 178 2.28 -32.11 10.69
CA GLU A 178 1.22 -32.80 11.46
C GLU A 178 1.11 -32.27 12.89
N MET A 179 2.23 -31.93 13.53
CA MET A 179 2.31 -31.57 14.93
C MET A 179 2.99 -30.22 15.13
N LEU A 180 2.29 -29.28 15.78
CA LEU A 180 2.86 -28.02 16.26
C LEU A 180 3.54 -28.29 17.61
N LYS A 181 4.85 -28.03 17.68
CA LYS A 181 5.72 -28.36 18.82
C LYS A 181 6.24 -27.09 19.47
N LEU A 182 5.87 -26.88 20.74
CA LEU A 182 6.40 -25.82 21.60
C LEU A 182 7.31 -26.44 22.66
N ARG A 183 8.59 -26.08 22.66
CA ARG A 183 9.53 -26.44 23.73
C ARG A 183 9.84 -25.23 24.58
N ALA A 184 9.54 -25.31 25.87
CA ALA A 184 9.87 -24.32 26.88
C ALA A 184 10.63 -25.00 28.02
N ARG A 185 11.91 -24.67 28.18
CA ARG A 185 12.84 -25.35 29.10
C ARG A 185 12.85 -26.87 28.86
N SER A 186 12.61 -27.68 29.89
CA SER A 186 12.54 -29.14 29.82
C SER A 186 11.18 -29.69 29.36
N ARG A 187 10.20 -28.83 29.08
CA ARG A 187 8.86 -29.26 28.65
C ARG A 187 8.72 -29.14 27.14
N LEU A 188 8.34 -30.24 26.51
CA LEU A 188 7.87 -30.29 25.14
C LEU A 188 6.36 -30.49 25.16
N ILE A 189 5.64 -29.59 24.51
CA ILE A 189 4.20 -29.66 24.31
C ILE A 189 3.98 -29.76 22.80
N ALA A 190 3.15 -30.70 22.38
CA ALA A 190 2.84 -30.91 20.97
C ALA A 190 1.33 -31.05 20.80
N VAL A 191 0.78 -30.42 19.76
CA VAL A 191 -0.65 -30.46 19.41
C VAL A 191 -0.82 -30.76 17.93
N GLN A 192 -1.97 -31.33 17.53
CA GLN A 192 -2.22 -31.64 16.14
C GLN A 192 -2.56 -30.36 15.39
N ALA A 193 -2.05 -30.24 14.17
CA ALA A 193 -2.33 -29.12 13.31
C ALA A 193 -2.34 -29.54 11.84
N THR A 194 -2.98 -28.74 11.01
CA THR A 194 -3.03 -28.96 9.56
C THR A 194 -2.29 -27.83 8.85
N GLY A 195 -1.54 -28.16 7.81
CA GLY A 195 -0.76 -27.19 7.03
C GLY A 195 0.49 -27.81 6.41
N ALA A 196 1.31 -26.98 5.77
CA ALA A 196 2.62 -27.40 5.29
C ALA A 196 3.66 -27.30 6.42
N ALA A 197 4.59 -28.27 6.48
CA ALA A 197 5.71 -28.23 7.40
C ALA A 197 6.47 -26.89 7.26
N TRP A 198 6.84 -26.30 8.39
CA TRP A 198 7.62 -25.08 8.39
C TRP A 198 9.07 -25.37 7.98
N PRO A 199 9.72 -24.47 7.24
CA PRO A 199 11.09 -24.67 6.80
C PRO A 199 12.09 -24.67 7.97
N ASP A 200 11.77 -23.92 9.03
CA ASP A 200 12.63 -23.69 10.19
C ASP A 200 11.88 -23.89 11.51
N THR A 201 12.66 -24.11 12.56
CA THR A 201 12.19 -23.93 13.94
C THR A 201 12.46 -22.49 14.35
N TYR A 202 11.50 -21.84 15.00
CA TYR A 202 11.58 -20.45 15.45
C TYR A 202 11.84 -20.38 16.95
N VAL A 203 12.53 -19.33 17.37
CA VAL A 203 12.98 -19.13 18.75
C VAL A 203 12.52 -17.77 19.24
N GLY A 204 11.89 -17.71 20.40
CA GLY A 204 11.48 -16.48 21.07
C GLY A 204 11.84 -16.48 22.55
N THR A 205 11.51 -15.41 23.27
CA THR A 205 11.82 -15.32 24.71
C THR A 205 10.69 -15.93 25.55
N LEU A 206 11.02 -16.64 26.64
CA LEU A 206 9.97 -17.20 27.51
C LEU A 206 9.07 -16.13 28.14
N ARG A 207 9.58 -14.91 28.34
CA ARG A 207 8.79 -13.78 28.85
C ARG A 207 7.60 -13.47 27.95
N ASP A 208 7.78 -13.58 26.64
CA ASP A 208 6.77 -13.25 25.64
C ASP A 208 5.59 -14.24 25.64
N LEU A 209 5.79 -15.46 26.15
CA LEU A 209 4.71 -16.44 26.30
C LEU A 209 3.62 -15.96 27.27
N HIS A 210 3.92 -15.05 28.20
CA HIS A 210 2.90 -14.46 29.08
C HIS A 210 1.98 -13.46 28.36
N ALA A 211 2.42 -12.92 27.21
CA ALA A 211 1.63 -12.02 26.38
C ALA A 211 0.68 -12.77 25.43
N LEU A 212 0.73 -14.11 25.41
CA LEU A 212 -0.15 -14.93 24.59
C LEU A 212 -1.62 -14.73 24.93
N PRO A 213 -2.52 -14.84 23.93
CA PRO A 213 -3.92 -14.56 24.11
C PRO A 213 -4.56 -15.59 25.04
N ARG A 214 -5.21 -15.11 26.11
CA ARG A 214 -6.00 -15.98 27.00
C ARG A 214 -7.34 -16.39 26.40
N ARG A 215 -7.80 -15.64 25.38
CA ARG A 215 -9.05 -15.85 24.65
C ARG A 215 -8.73 -15.96 23.17
N LEU A 216 -9.26 -17.01 22.55
CA LEU A 216 -9.15 -17.28 21.12
C LEU A 216 -10.56 -17.18 20.54
N ASP A 217 -10.75 -16.24 19.61
CA ASP A 217 -12.08 -15.84 19.15
C ASP A 217 -12.55 -16.61 17.90
N THR A 218 -11.66 -17.41 17.30
CA THR A 218 -11.93 -18.19 16.08
C THR A 218 -11.65 -19.68 16.30
N ASP A 219 -12.31 -20.53 15.52
CA ASP A 219 -12.11 -21.98 15.51
C ASP A 219 -12.28 -22.48 14.06
N PRO A 220 -11.22 -23.01 13.42
CA PRO A 220 -9.89 -23.25 13.97
C PRO A 220 -9.05 -21.95 14.11
N VAL A 221 -7.90 -22.04 14.80
CA VAL A 221 -6.99 -20.92 14.99
C VAL A 221 -5.77 -21.07 14.08
N GLU A 222 -5.49 -20.00 13.33
CA GLU A 222 -4.27 -19.91 12.54
C GLU A 222 -3.09 -19.48 13.43
N VAL A 223 -1.98 -20.20 13.28
CA VAL A 223 -0.68 -19.90 13.89
C VAL A 223 0.33 -19.78 12.76
N GLY A 224 1.06 -18.68 12.70
CA GLY A 224 2.04 -18.48 11.63
C GLY A 224 3.15 -17.52 11.97
N ILE A 225 4.10 -17.40 11.05
CA ILE A 225 5.25 -16.52 11.16
C ILE A 225 5.16 -15.48 10.03
N TRP A 226 5.24 -14.21 10.39
CA TRP A 226 5.24 -13.11 9.44
C TRP A 226 6.21 -12.02 9.87
N ASP A 227 7.15 -11.64 8.99
CA ASP A 227 8.17 -10.61 9.23
C ASP A 227 8.81 -10.74 10.65
N ASP A 228 9.36 -11.92 10.97
CA ASP A 228 9.99 -12.25 12.27
C ASP A 228 9.06 -12.17 13.50
N MET A 229 7.75 -12.22 13.28
CA MET A 229 6.74 -12.25 14.33
C MET A 229 5.93 -13.55 14.29
N LEU A 230 5.82 -14.21 15.43
CA LEU A 230 4.84 -15.27 15.66
C LEU A 230 3.46 -14.65 15.84
N GLU A 231 2.54 -14.97 14.94
CA GLU A 231 1.15 -14.54 14.99
C GLU A 231 0.25 -15.66 15.51
N ILE A 232 -0.49 -15.36 16.58
CA ILE A 232 -1.54 -16.22 17.13
C ILE A 232 -2.76 -15.35 17.42
N GLY A 233 -3.79 -15.46 16.57
CA GLY A 233 -4.95 -14.56 16.63
C GLY A 233 -4.54 -13.09 16.46
N ARG A 234 -4.73 -12.27 17.50
CA ARG A 234 -4.35 -10.84 17.50
C ARG A 234 -3.01 -10.55 18.16
N VAL A 235 -2.34 -11.56 18.69
CA VAL A 235 -1.06 -11.40 19.40
C VAL A 235 0.08 -11.66 18.44
N ARG A 236 1.10 -10.80 18.53
CA ARG A 236 2.35 -10.90 17.77
C ARG A 236 3.51 -10.93 18.73
N LEU A 237 4.36 -11.96 18.65
CA LEU A 237 5.55 -12.10 19.49
C LEU A 237 6.81 -12.14 18.61
N PRO A 238 7.90 -11.45 18.98
CA PRO A 238 9.14 -11.50 18.22
C PRO A 238 9.76 -12.90 18.29
N VAL A 239 10.18 -13.42 17.13
CA VAL A 239 10.85 -14.71 17.00
C VAL A 239 11.94 -14.64 15.92
N SER A 240 12.88 -15.58 15.94
CA SER A 240 13.91 -15.70 14.90
C SER A 240 14.14 -17.17 14.55
N PRO A 241 14.54 -17.50 13.31
CA PRO A 241 14.90 -18.87 12.95
C PRO A 241 16.04 -19.39 13.83
N ALA A 242 15.95 -20.63 14.29
CA ALA A 242 16.96 -21.25 15.15
C ALA A 242 18.33 -21.39 14.47
N GLY A 243 18.37 -21.37 13.14
CA GLY A 243 19.57 -21.47 12.31
C GLY A 243 20.31 -20.15 12.06
N THR A 244 19.74 -18.98 12.41
CA THR A 244 20.38 -17.67 12.24
C THR A 244 21.00 -17.14 13.54
N ALA A 245 21.57 -18.04 14.35
CA ALA A 245 22.56 -17.65 15.35
C ALA A 245 23.88 -17.24 14.65
N SER A 246 23.90 -16.04 14.06
CA SER A 246 25.16 -15.39 13.72
C SER A 246 25.92 -15.11 15.02
N LEU A 247 26.99 -15.88 15.20
CA LEU A 247 28.26 -15.50 15.79
C LEU A 247 28.47 -13.98 15.69
N ASN A 248 28.20 -13.25 16.77
CA ASN A 248 28.67 -11.89 16.96
C ASN A 248 29.00 -11.72 18.45
N GLY A 249 30.31 -11.72 18.73
CA GLY A 249 30.94 -11.04 19.85
C GLY A 249 30.77 -11.68 21.23
N ASP A 250 31.71 -12.54 21.61
CA ASP A 250 32.59 -12.26 22.76
C ASP A 250 33.76 -13.26 22.75
N ASP A 251 34.69 -13.04 21.82
CA ASP A 251 36.09 -13.34 22.03
C ASP A 251 36.68 -12.13 22.78
N ILE A 252 36.79 -12.23 24.11
CA ILE A 252 37.86 -11.54 24.84
C ILE A 252 38.55 -12.59 25.70
N ALA A 253 39.54 -13.22 25.08
CA ALA A 253 40.74 -13.63 25.79
C ALA A 253 41.51 -12.37 26.23
N GLY A 254 41.94 -12.31 27.49
CA GLY A 254 42.98 -11.37 27.94
C GLY A 254 42.84 -10.88 29.38
N ASP A 255 43.48 -11.59 30.32
CA ASP A 255 44.46 -11.07 31.30
C ASP A 255 44.71 -12.17 32.35
N ILE A 256 45.76 -12.98 32.22
CA ILE A 256 47.10 -12.77 32.80
C ILE A 256 47.17 -11.66 33.87
N LYS A 257 47.09 -12.06 35.14
CA LYS A 257 48.18 -11.88 36.12
C LYS A 257 48.04 -12.86 37.28
#